data_AF-A0A0K3BIN4-F1
#
_entry.id   AF-A0A0K3BIN4-F1
#
_cell.length_a   1.000
_cell.length_b   1.000
_cell.length_c   1.000
_cell.angle_alpha   90.00
_cell.angle_beta   90.00
_cell.angle_gamma   90.00
#
_symmetry.space_group_name_H-M   'P 1'
#
loop_
_entity.id
_entity.type
_entity.pdbx_description
1 polymer ?
#
loop_
_entity_poly.entity_id
_entity_poly.type
_entity_poly.pdbx_seq_one_letter_code
_entity_poly.pdbx_strand_id
1 'polypeptide(L)'
;MTVGINAPGRARVPVRNLRTDRWWLPPLLTNLGLATFVLYATGRSFMGKWYWVNDYHYLTPFYSPCISESCVAGSSHFGQWIGELPAWIPMGFLALPFLLGFRLTCYYYRKAYYRSVWQSPVACAVAEPRVEYSGETKFPLILQNLHRYFFYIAGVVALINTYDAIVAFHSPDGGVGMGLGNVILLINVIMLWAYTLSCHSCRHIAGGRLKHFSAHPIRYKLWTVVSKLNVRHMQLAWITLGTLMLTDLYVMLVASGFISDLRFV
;
A
#
# COMPACT_ATOMS: atom_id res chain seq x y z
N MET A 1 16.19 21.71 -44.07
CA MET A 1 16.40 21.57 -42.61
C MET A 1 16.13 20.13 -42.24
N THR A 2 17.14 19.35 -41.82
CA THR A 2 16.94 17.95 -41.43
C THR A 2 16.26 17.88 -40.07
N VAL A 3 15.18 17.09 -39.97
CA VAL A 3 14.39 16.90 -38.75
C VAL A 3 14.42 15.42 -38.38
N GLY A 4 14.37 15.11 -37.08
CA GLY A 4 14.36 13.73 -36.58
C GLY A 4 15.77 13.10 -36.52
N ILE A 5 15.87 11.80 -36.85
CA ILE A 5 17.09 11.00 -36.71
C ILE A 5 18.29 11.47 -37.57
N ASN A 6 18.05 12.39 -38.51
CA ASN A 6 19.06 12.99 -39.39
C ASN A 6 19.50 14.39 -38.92
N ALA A 7 19.13 14.80 -37.69
CA ALA A 7 19.59 16.05 -37.09
C ALA A 7 21.07 15.93 -36.66
N PRO A 8 21.87 17.03 -36.74
CA PRO A 8 23.25 17.03 -36.25
C PRO A 8 23.34 16.50 -34.81
N GLY A 9 24.36 15.69 -34.54
CA GLY A 9 24.50 14.96 -33.28
C GLY A 9 24.38 15.85 -32.04
N ARG A 10 23.79 15.29 -30.97
CA ARG A 10 23.75 15.89 -29.63
C ARG A 10 25.13 16.45 -29.28
N ALA A 11 25.18 17.69 -28.76
CA ALA A 11 26.42 18.29 -28.28
C ALA A 11 27.18 17.30 -27.38
N ARG A 12 28.45 17.04 -27.70
CA ARG A 12 29.31 16.14 -26.92
C ARG A 12 29.72 16.84 -25.63
N VAL A 13 28.88 16.72 -24.61
CA VAL A 13 29.18 17.20 -23.27
C VAL A 13 30.03 16.14 -22.56
N PRO A 14 31.24 16.46 -22.06
CA PRO A 14 32.13 15.47 -21.44
C PRO A 14 31.65 15.02 -20.05
N VAL A 15 30.62 15.69 -19.48
CA VAL A 15 30.03 15.36 -18.19
C VAL A 15 28.74 14.55 -18.34
N ARG A 16 28.53 13.58 -17.44
CA ARG A 16 27.38 12.67 -17.46
C ARG A 16 26.02 13.37 -17.34
N ASN A 17 25.96 14.47 -16.60
CA ASN A 17 24.78 15.34 -16.50
C ASN A 17 25.21 16.76 -16.11
N LEU A 18 24.35 17.74 -16.39
CA LEU A 18 24.57 19.17 -16.08
C LEU A 18 23.83 19.62 -14.80
N ARG A 19 23.24 18.70 -14.05
CA ARG A 19 22.44 19.02 -12.86
C ARG A 19 23.35 19.30 -11.67
N THR A 20 23.23 20.47 -11.07
CA THR A 20 23.99 20.89 -9.88
C THR A 20 23.20 20.77 -8.57
N ASP A 21 21.88 20.59 -8.65
CA ASP A 21 20.99 20.45 -7.51
C ASP A 21 20.89 18.98 -7.03
N ARG A 22 20.31 18.75 -5.85
CA ARG A 22 20.24 17.43 -5.19
C ARG A 22 19.22 16.48 -5.83
N TRP A 23 19.35 16.15 -7.13
CA TRP A 23 18.43 15.23 -7.85
C TRP A 23 18.35 13.84 -7.20
N TRP A 24 19.44 13.40 -6.58
CA TRP A 24 19.55 12.09 -5.97
C TRP A 24 18.75 11.97 -4.67
N LEU A 25 18.36 13.09 -4.06
CA LEU A 25 17.72 13.08 -2.75
C LEU A 25 16.31 12.45 -2.77
N PRO A 26 15.38 12.82 -3.68
CA PRO A 26 14.07 12.15 -3.75
C PRO A 26 14.12 10.62 -3.96
N PRO A 27 14.93 10.05 -4.89
CA PRO A 27 15.04 8.61 -5.02
C PRO A 27 15.73 7.96 -3.81
N LEU A 28 16.70 8.61 -3.17
CA LEU A 28 17.27 8.10 -1.92
C LEU A 28 16.22 8.00 -0.82
N LEU A 29 15.46 9.07 -0.58
CA LEU A 29 14.39 9.08 0.42
C LEU A 29 13.33 8.01 0.13
N THR A 30 13.01 7.80 -1.15
CA THR A 30 12.11 6.73 -1.58
C THR A 30 12.66 5.36 -1.23
N ASN A 31 13.94 5.07 -1.54
CA ASN A 31 14.56 3.80 -1.20
C ASN A 31 14.63 3.58 0.32
N LEU A 32 15.03 4.59 1.09
CA LEU A 32 15.10 4.49 2.55
C LEU A 32 13.71 4.22 3.15
N GLY A 33 12.69 4.97 2.74
CA GLY A 33 11.32 4.77 3.23
C GLY A 33 10.75 3.39 2.87
N LEU A 34 10.95 2.94 1.62
CA LEU A 34 10.49 1.61 1.20
C LEU A 34 11.29 0.48 1.86
N ALA A 35 12.60 0.62 2.03
CA ALA A 35 13.44 -0.35 2.71
C ALA A 35 13.04 -0.49 4.19
N THR A 36 12.83 0.64 4.88
CA THR A 36 12.33 0.64 6.26
C THR A 36 11.00 -0.10 6.36
N PHE A 37 10.05 0.19 5.46
CA PHE A 37 8.77 -0.51 5.45
C PHE A 37 8.93 -2.00 5.18
N VAL A 38 9.72 -2.41 4.19
CA VAL A 38 9.91 -3.82 3.83
C VAL A 38 10.58 -4.60 4.96
N LEU A 39 11.61 -4.04 5.58
CA LEU A 39 12.29 -4.67 6.71
C LEU A 39 11.35 -4.82 7.90
N TYR A 40 10.60 -3.76 8.24
CA TYR A 40 9.60 -3.78 9.30
C TYR A 40 8.49 -4.81 9.01
N ALA A 41 7.87 -4.72 7.84
CA ALA A 41 6.79 -5.59 7.40
C ALA A 41 7.22 -7.05 7.40
N THR A 42 8.42 -7.35 6.90
CA THR A 42 8.95 -8.72 6.86
C THR A 42 9.15 -9.22 8.29
N GLY A 43 9.89 -8.49 9.13
CA GLY A 43 10.12 -8.88 10.52
C GLY A 43 8.80 -9.10 11.28
N ARG A 44 7.84 -8.19 11.12
CA ARG A 44 6.53 -8.30 11.74
C ARG A 44 5.69 -9.44 11.21
N SER A 45 5.73 -9.75 9.92
CA SER A 45 4.94 -10.84 9.33
C SER A 45 5.40 -12.24 9.77
N PHE A 46 6.69 -12.39 10.08
CA PHE A 46 7.28 -13.66 10.55
C PHE A 46 7.35 -13.78 12.08
N MET A 47 7.10 -12.70 12.83
CA MET A 47 7.22 -12.72 14.28
C MET A 47 6.23 -13.68 14.96
N GLY A 48 5.02 -13.82 14.41
CA GLY A 48 3.97 -14.70 14.93
C GLY A 48 3.50 -14.37 16.35
N LYS A 49 3.78 -13.16 16.87
CA LYS A 49 3.52 -12.74 18.25
C LYS A 49 3.14 -11.26 18.33
N TRP A 50 2.42 -10.90 19.40
CA TRP A 50 2.00 -9.53 19.73
C TRP A 50 1.30 -8.83 18.55
N TYR A 51 0.26 -9.48 18.04
CA TYR A 51 -0.55 -8.98 16.93
C TYR A 51 -2.04 -8.90 17.28
N TRP A 52 -2.41 -9.36 18.48
CA TRP A 52 -3.76 -9.43 19.00
C TRP A 52 -3.77 -8.94 20.45
N VAL A 53 -4.71 -8.05 20.79
CA VAL A 53 -5.01 -7.66 22.17
C VAL A 53 -6.37 -8.22 22.54
N ASN A 54 -6.41 -9.21 23.42
CA ASN A 54 -7.63 -9.93 23.74
C ASN A 54 -8.70 -9.03 24.38
N ASP A 55 -8.31 -8.21 25.34
CA ASP A 55 -9.24 -7.38 26.13
C ASP A 55 -9.95 -6.30 25.29
N TYR A 56 -9.34 -5.89 24.18
CA TYR A 56 -9.82 -4.79 23.33
C TYR A 56 -10.11 -5.20 21.89
N HIS A 57 -9.95 -6.47 21.57
CA HIS A 57 -10.12 -7.03 20.23
C HIS A 57 -9.29 -6.30 19.14
N TYR A 58 -8.10 -5.80 19.50
CA TYR A 58 -7.24 -5.12 18.53
C TYR A 58 -6.45 -6.14 17.72
N LEU A 59 -6.82 -6.29 16.45
CA LEU A 59 -6.06 -7.05 15.46
C LEU A 59 -5.24 -6.10 14.58
N THR A 60 -3.95 -6.37 14.45
CA THR A 60 -3.12 -5.63 13.49
C THR A 60 -3.51 -5.93 12.03
N PRO A 61 -3.46 -4.91 11.14
CA PRO A 61 -3.72 -5.10 9.71
C PRO A 61 -2.76 -6.10 9.03
N PHE A 62 -1.58 -6.38 9.60
CA PHE A 62 -0.61 -7.32 9.02
C PHE A 62 -1.01 -8.79 9.15
N TYR A 63 -1.85 -9.10 10.13
CA TYR A 63 -2.27 -10.48 10.45
C TYR A 63 -3.75 -10.71 10.12
N SER A 64 -4.42 -9.70 9.56
CA SER A 64 -5.82 -9.79 9.14
C SER A 64 -5.96 -10.19 7.66
N PRO A 65 -6.89 -11.11 7.32
CA PRO A 65 -7.68 -11.92 8.24
C PRO A 65 -6.87 -13.07 8.83
N CYS A 66 -7.04 -13.35 10.12
CA CYS A 66 -6.42 -14.50 10.76
C CYS A 66 -7.34 -15.72 10.62
N ILE A 67 -7.02 -16.64 9.71
CA ILE A 67 -7.91 -17.76 9.30
C ILE A 67 -7.24 -19.15 9.41
N SER A 68 -6.06 -19.22 10.02
CA SER A 68 -5.33 -20.47 10.26
C SER A 68 -5.47 -20.91 11.71
N GLU A 69 -5.37 -22.21 11.96
CA GLU A 69 -5.23 -22.80 13.30
C GLU A 69 -4.01 -22.26 14.07
N SER A 70 -2.99 -21.72 13.37
CA SER A 70 -1.83 -21.06 14.00
C SER A 70 -2.14 -19.68 14.60
N CYS A 71 -3.35 -19.16 14.42
CA CYS A 71 -3.78 -17.88 14.98
C CYS A 71 -3.96 -17.96 16.50
N VAL A 72 -3.59 -16.89 17.21
CA VAL A 72 -3.85 -16.75 18.65
C VAL A 72 -5.35 -16.84 18.89
N ALA A 73 -5.75 -17.54 19.95
CA ALA A 73 -7.16 -17.70 20.31
C ALA A 73 -7.88 -16.34 20.40
N GLY A 74 -9.09 -16.26 19.85
CA GLY A 74 -9.88 -15.02 19.78
C GLY A 74 -9.55 -14.10 18.59
N SER A 75 -8.36 -14.21 17.99
CA SER A 75 -7.95 -13.32 16.87
C SER A 75 -8.55 -13.68 15.50
N SER A 76 -9.34 -14.76 15.42
CA SER A 76 -9.93 -15.26 14.18
C SER A 76 -11.39 -14.86 14.05
N HIS A 77 -11.63 -13.74 13.37
CA HIS A 77 -12.99 -13.22 13.16
C HIS A 77 -13.82 -13.99 12.14
N PHE A 78 -13.17 -14.70 11.21
CA PHE A 78 -13.82 -15.40 10.10
C PHE A 78 -13.70 -16.93 10.19
N GLY A 79 -13.34 -17.42 11.38
CA GLY A 79 -13.08 -18.83 11.63
C GLY A 79 -11.73 -19.30 11.07
N GLN A 80 -11.35 -20.51 11.49
CA GLN A 80 -10.09 -21.16 11.11
C GLN A 80 -10.42 -22.31 10.16
N TRP A 81 -10.15 -22.11 8.88
CA TRP A 81 -10.39 -23.12 7.83
C TRP A 81 -9.11 -23.48 7.06
N ILE A 82 -7.99 -22.89 7.47
CA ILE A 82 -6.63 -23.28 7.08
C ILE A 82 -6.01 -23.99 8.28
N GLY A 83 -5.37 -25.13 8.04
CA GLY A 83 -4.66 -25.85 9.11
C GLY A 83 -3.46 -25.07 9.65
N GLU A 84 -2.67 -25.72 10.50
CA GLU A 84 -1.42 -25.15 10.99
C GLU A 84 -0.48 -24.77 9.84
N LEU A 85 0.05 -23.54 9.90
CA LEU A 85 0.99 -23.04 8.92
C LEU A 85 2.42 -23.45 9.28
N PRO A 86 3.23 -23.92 8.31
CA PRO A 86 4.66 -24.07 8.50
C PRO A 86 5.32 -22.74 8.89
N ALA A 87 6.35 -22.79 9.74
CA ALA A 87 7.03 -21.59 10.27
C ALA A 87 7.66 -20.67 9.19
N TRP A 88 7.88 -21.17 7.97
CA TRP A 88 8.40 -20.38 6.84
C TRP A 88 7.31 -19.63 6.05
N ILE A 89 6.03 -19.82 6.38
CA ILE A 89 4.91 -19.08 5.82
C ILE A 89 4.48 -18.02 6.84
N PRO A 90 4.52 -16.72 6.49
CA PRO A 90 4.07 -15.68 7.41
C PRO A 90 2.56 -15.75 7.63
N MET A 91 2.07 -15.40 8.83
CA MET A 91 0.64 -15.49 9.15
C MET A 91 -0.26 -14.64 8.24
N GLY A 92 0.25 -13.51 7.74
CA GLY A 92 -0.43 -12.67 6.75
C GLY A 92 -0.38 -13.20 5.31
N PHE A 93 -0.08 -14.49 5.09
CA PHE A 93 0.14 -15.09 3.75
C PHE A 93 -1.01 -14.87 2.77
N LEU A 94 -2.25 -14.72 3.25
CA LEU A 94 -3.39 -14.49 2.37
C LEU A 94 -3.38 -13.05 1.86
N ALA A 95 -3.42 -12.05 2.74
CA ALA A 95 -3.60 -10.66 2.34
C ALA A 95 -2.29 -10.01 1.83
N LEU A 96 -1.16 -10.27 2.48
CA LEU A 96 0.08 -9.53 2.24
C LEU A 96 0.63 -9.68 0.82
N PRO A 97 0.68 -10.87 0.20
CA PRO A 97 1.16 -11.00 -1.18
C PRO A 97 0.28 -10.24 -2.18
N PHE A 98 -1.04 -10.25 -2.01
CA PHE A 98 -1.94 -9.50 -2.90
C PHE A 98 -1.84 -7.99 -2.68
N LEU A 99 -1.70 -7.52 -1.43
CA LEU A 99 -1.47 -6.11 -1.14
C LEU A 99 -0.10 -5.63 -1.65
N LEU A 100 0.93 -6.47 -1.53
CA LEU A 100 2.24 -6.22 -2.13
C LEU A 100 2.12 -6.15 -3.66
N GLY A 101 1.42 -7.10 -4.28
CA GLY A 101 1.10 -7.09 -5.70
C GLY A 101 0.35 -5.82 -6.12
N PHE A 102 -0.64 -5.39 -5.35
CA PHE A 102 -1.37 -4.14 -5.58
C PHE A 102 -0.45 -2.92 -5.59
N ARG A 103 0.48 -2.84 -4.63
CA ARG A 103 1.47 -1.76 -4.58
C ARG A 103 2.49 -1.88 -5.73
N LEU A 104 3.14 -3.03 -5.91
CA LEU A 104 4.19 -3.21 -6.94
C LEU A 104 3.71 -3.02 -8.37
N THR A 105 2.42 -3.28 -8.64
CA THR A 105 1.79 -3.08 -9.95
C THR A 105 1.19 -1.69 -10.14
N CYS A 106 1.16 -0.86 -9.09
CA CYS A 106 0.64 0.50 -9.16
C CYS A 106 1.58 1.39 -9.97
N TYR A 107 1.00 2.25 -10.83
CA TYR A 107 1.74 3.25 -11.62
C TYR A 107 2.67 4.13 -10.76
N TYR A 108 2.24 4.50 -9.55
CA TYR A 108 3.06 5.29 -8.63
C TYR A 108 4.29 4.52 -8.15
N TYR A 109 4.11 3.30 -7.64
CA TYR A 109 5.23 2.48 -7.17
C TYR A 109 6.16 2.11 -8.31
N ARG A 110 5.61 1.82 -9.49
CA ARG A 110 6.38 1.65 -10.73
C ARG A 110 7.33 2.82 -10.95
N LYS A 111 6.81 4.06 -10.94
CA LYS A 111 7.66 5.25 -11.01
C LYS A 111 8.69 5.31 -9.88
N ALA A 112 8.31 4.94 -8.66
CA ALA A 112 9.22 4.94 -7.50
C ALA A 112 10.42 4.01 -7.73
N TYR A 113 10.21 2.71 -7.91
CA TYR A 113 11.32 1.76 -8.04
C TYR A 113 12.04 1.84 -9.40
N TYR A 114 11.39 2.32 -10.47
CA TYR A 114 12.09 2.60 -11.73
C TYR A 114 13.14 3.71 -11.55
N ARG A 115 12.80 4.76 -10.80
CA ARG A 115 13.70 5.91 -10.60
C ARG A 115 14.70 5.68 -9.48
N SER A 116 14.29 5.01 -8.39
CA SER A 116 15.11 4.86 -7.19
C SER A 116 15.97 3.59 -7.19
N VAL A 117 15.48 2.49 -7.78
CA VAL A 117 16.19 1.20 -7.81
C VAL A 117 16.81 0.96 -9.19
N TRP A 118 16.01 1.01 -10.26
CA TRP A 118 16.49 0.76 -11.62
C TRP A 118 17.13 1.97 -12.30
N GLN A 119 17.07 3.13 -11.66
CA GLN A 119 17.70 4.36 -12.14
C GLN A 119 17.33 4.73 -13.60
N SER A 120 16.10 4.46 -14.03
CA SER A 120 15.67 4.53 -15.45
C SER A 120 14.58 5.59 -15.73
N PRO A 121 14.95 6.83 -16.09
CA PRO A 121 16.08 7.60 -15.57
C PRO A 121 15.77 8.15 -14.17
N VAL A 122 16.79 8.33 -13.32
CA VAL A 122 16.67 8.83 -11.94
C VAL A 122 15.93 10.18 -11.87
N ALA A 123 16.27 11.09 -12.76
CA ALA A 123 15.68 12.43 -12.86
C ALA A 123 15.74 12.97 -14.29
N CYS A 124 14.97 14.03 -14.54
CA CYS A 124 15.06 14.76 -15.80
C CYS A 124 16.50 15.26 -16.00
N ALA A 125 17.01 15.14 -17.23
CA ALA A 125 18.39 15.49 -17.59
C ALA A 125 19.49 14.69 -16.87
N VAL A 126 19.16 13.57 -16.22
CA VAL A 126 20.12 12.59 -15.71
C VAL A 126 20.02 11.35 -16.58
N ALA A 127 21.09 11.02 -17.30
CA ALA A 127 21.11 9.86 -18.19
C ALA A 127 20.91 8.56 -17.39
N GLU A 128 20.15 7.62 -17.94
CA GLU A 128 20.01 6.29 -17.36
C GLU A 128 21.34 5.53 -17.46
N PRO A 129 21.72 4.74 -16.44
CA PRO A 129 22.92 3.91 -16.50
C PRO A 129 22.72 2.63 -17.32
N ARG A 130 21.47 2.29 -17.64
CA ARG A 130 21.10 1.07 -18.36
C ARG A 130 21.35 1.26 -19.86
N VAL A 131 22.00 0.29 -20.48
CA VAL A 131 22.34 0.32 -21.91
C VAL A 131 21.19 -0.21 -22.79
N GLU A 132 20.37 -1.13 -22.26
CA GLU A 132 19.30 -1.79 -23.00
C GLU A 132 17.97 -1.77 -22.24
N TYR A 133 16.88 -1.38 -22.91
CA TYR A 133 15.52 -1.41 -22.37
C TYR A 133 14.71 -2.55 -22.99
N SER A 134 14.30 -3.52 -22.17
CA SER A 134 13.58 -4.71 -22.64
C SER A 134 12.09 -4.50 -22.90
N GLY A 135 11.56 -3.30 -22.61
CA GLY A 135 10.12 -3.06 -22.58
C GLY A 135 9.42 -3.74 -21.40
N GLU A 136 8.15 -3.41 -21.21
CA GLU A 136 7.32 -3.92 -20.09
C GLU A 136 6.42 -5.08 -20.49
N THR A 137 6.56 -5.54 -21.74
CA THR A 137 5.79 -6.65 -22.30
C THR A 137 6.44 -8.01 -21.99
N LYS A 138 7.62 -8.03 -21.37
CA LYS A 138 8.35 -9.25 -21.01
C LYS A 138 8.19 -9.59 -19.53
N PHE A 139 8.23 -10.87 -19.19
CA PHE A 139 8.26 -11.32 -17.79
C PHE A 139 9.52 -10.79 -17.09
N PRO A 140 9.43 -10.28 -15.85
CA PRO A 140 8.26 -10.19 -14.97
C PRO A 140 7.39 -8.92 -15.14
N LEU A 141 7.81 -7.94 -15.95
CA LEU A 141 7.14 -6.63 -16.08
C LEU A 141 5.74 -6.71 -16.70
N ILE A 142 5.43 -7.76 -17.45
CA ILE A 142 4.07 -7.98 -17.98
C ILE A 142 3.00 -8.08 -16.88
N LEU A 143 3.40 -8.54 -15.68
CA LEU A 143 2.51 -8.68 -14.52
C LEU A 143 1.98 -7.34 -14.00
N GLN A 144 2.58 -6.21 -14.41
CA GLN A 144 2.09 -4.87 -14.08
C GLN A 144 0.64 -4.64 -14.55
N ASN A 145 0.20 -5.36 -15.59
CA ASN A 145 -1.18 -5.32 -16.09
C ASN A 145 -2.22 -5.94 -15.14
N LEU A 146 -1.76 -6.69 -14.12
CA LEU A 146 -2.61 -7.33 -13.12
C LEU A 146 -3.11 -6.35 -12.05
N HIS A 147 -2.65 -5.09 -12.04
CA HIS A 147 -3.04 -4.08 -11.06
C HIS A 147 -4.55 -3.96 -10.89
N ARG A 148 -5.31 -4.08 -11.99
CA ARG A 148 -6.78 -4.03 -11.98
C ARG A 148 -7.41 -5.15 -11.13
N TYR A 149 -6.79 -6.33 -11.10
CA TYR A 149 -7.30 -7.48 -10.34
C TYR A 149 -6.91 -7.36 -8.86
N PHE A 150 -5.67 -6.96 -8.59
CA PHE A 150 -5.23 -6.67 -7.23
C PHE A 150 -6.04 -5.55 -6.59
N PHE A 151 -6.56 -4.59 -7.36
CA PHE A 151 -7.47 -3.55 -6.85
C PHE A 151 -8.73 -4.13 -6.21
N TYR A 152 -9.36 -5.15 -6.83
CA TYR A 152 -10.56 -5.77 -6.26
C TYR A 152 -10.24 -6.52 -4.96
N ILE A 153 -9.11 -7.26 -4.94
CA ILE A 153 -8.66 -7.96 -3.75
C ILE A 153 -8.32 -6.97 -2.62
N ALA A 154 -7.63 -5.88 -2.93
CA ALA A 154 -7.34 -4.82 -1.97
C ALA A 154 -8.62 -4.18 -1.40
N GLY A 155 -9.67 -4.04 -2.22
CA GLY A 155 -10.99 -3.61 -1.76
C GLY A 155 -11.61 -4.58 -0.75
N VAL A 156 -11.51 -5.90 -0.98
CA VAL A 156 -11.97 -6.92 -0.03
C VAL A 156 -11.16 -6.86 1.28
N VAL A 157 -9.83 -6.74 1.19
CA VAL A 157 -8.98 -6.62 2.38
C VAL A 157 -9.30 -5.34 3.16
N ALA A 158 -9.60 -4.23 2.48
CA ALA A 158 -10.03 -3.00 3.14
C ALA A 158 -11.38 -3.16 3.87
N LEU A 159 -12.34 -3.92 3.30
CA LEU A 159 -13.59 -4.27 3.98
C LEU A 159 -13.34 -5.12 5.22
N ILE A 160 -12.47 -6.14 5.13
CA ILE A 160 -12.07 -6.98 6.26
C ILE A 160 -11.46 -6.10 7.37
N ASN A 161 -10.51 -5.23 7.04
CA ASN A 161 -9.91 -4.32 8.01
C ASN A 161 -10.93 -3.33 8.61
N THR A 162 -11.94 -2.95 7.84
CA THR A 162 -13.05 -2.11 8.34
C THR A 162 -13.88 -2.89 9.36
N TYR A 163 -14.17 -4.16 9.08
CA TYR A 163 -14.85 -5.04 10.03
C TYR A 163 -14.04 -5.20 11.32
N ASP A 164 -12.74 -5.48 11.23
CA ASP A 164 -11.88 -5.63 12.40
C ASP A 164 -11.85 -4.35 13.26
N ALA A 165 -11.77 -3.18 12.60
CA ALA A 165 -11.80 -1.90 13.30
C ALA A 165 -13.16 -1.63 13.97
N ILE A 166 -14.27 -2.12 13.43
CA ILE A 166 -15.61 -2.02 14.05
C ILE A 166 -15.73 -2.99 15.23
N VAL A 167 -15.26 -4.23 15.08
CA VAL A 167 -15.25 -5.23 16.16
C VAL A 167 -14.46 -4.73 17.37
N ALA A 168 -13.32 -4.05 17.13
CA ALA A 168 -12.52 -3.44 18.17
C ALA A 168 -13.27 -2.44 19.09
N PHE A 169 -14.42 -1.89 18.66
CA PHE A 169 -15.24 -1.01 19.52
C PHE A 169 -16.15 -1.79 20.49
N HIS A 170 -16.21 -3.11 20.44
CA HIS A 170 -17.00 -3.90 21.37
C HIS A 170 -16.22 -4.17 22.66
N SER A 171 -16.82 -3.78 23.79
CA SER A 171 -16.33 -4.10 25.12
C SER A 171 -16.69 -5.56 25.50
N PRO A 172 -15.86 -6.25 26.31
CA PRO A 172 -16.20 -7.55 26.89
C PRO A 172 -17.56 -7.57 27.61
N ASP A 173 -17.99 -6.45 28.21
CA ASP A 173 -19.25 -6.35 28.96
C ASP A 173 -20.48 -6.09 28.07
N GLY A 174 -20.33 -6.14 26.74
CA GLY A 174 -21.40 -5.86 25.77
C GLY A 174 -21.67 -4.38 25.51
N GLY A 175 -20.88 -3.48 26.10
CA GLY A 175 -20.89 -2.03 25.85
C GLY A 175 -19.96 -1.59 24.70
N VAL A 176 -19.85 -0.28 24.50
CA VAL A 176 -18.87 0.31 23.57
C VAL A 176 -17.56 0.56 24.31
N GLY A 177 -16.50 -0.11 23.90
CA GLY A 177 -15.14 0.18 24.36
C GLY A 177 -14.49 1.21 23.44
N MET A 178 -13.96 2.29 24.00
CA MET A 178 -13.24 3.29 23.20
C MET A 178 -11.89 3.64 23.84
N GLY A 179 -10.82 3.37 23.10
CA GLY A 179 -9.46 3.77 23.45
C GLY A 179 -8.71 4.41 22.29
N LEU A 180 -7.46 4.77 22.54
CA LEU A 180 -6.56 5.30 21.53
C LEU A 180 -6.30 4.28 20.41
N GLY A 181 -6.23 2.98 20.73
CA GLY A 181 -6.13 1.93 19.73
C GLY A 181 -7.27 1.94 18.71
N ASN A 182 -8.52 2.16 19.15
CA ASN A 182 -9.67 2.30 18.23
C ASN A 182 -9.49 3.46 17.25
N VAL A 183 -9.03 4.61 17.75
CA VAL A 183 -8.80 5.80 16.92
C VAL A 183 -7.70 5.52 15.89
N ILE A 184 -6.61 4.87 16.31
CA ILE A 184 -5.50 4.50 15.43
C ILE A 184 -5.96 3.50 14.34
N LEU A 185 -6.74 2.49 14.71
CA LEU A 185 -7.33 1.52 13.77
C LEU A 185 -8.25 2.21 12.76
N LEU A 186 -9.13 3.10 13.23
CA LEU A 186 -10.06 3.84 12.38
C LEU A 186 -9.33 4.77 11.40
N ILE A 187 -8.33 5.53 11.87
CA ILE A 187 -7.49 6.37 11.02
C ILE A 187 -6.82 5.52 9.93
N ASN A 188 -6.27 4.37 10.29
CA ASN A 188 -5.65 3.47 9.32
C ASN A 188 -6.65 2.99 8.28
N VAL A 189 -7.85 2.53 8.67
CA VAL A 189 -8.91 2.10 7.74
C VAL A 189 -9.34 3.23 6.80
N ILE A 190 -9.53 4.46 7.33
CA ILE A 190 -9.87 5.62 6.50
C ILE A 190 -8.75 5.90 5.49
N MET A 191 -7.49 5.83 5.89
CA MET A 191 -6.35 6.02 4.98
C MET A 191 -6.25 4.90 3.94
N LEU A 192 -6.53 3.64 4.30
CA LEU A 192 -6.60 2.51 3.36
C LEU A 192 -7.68 2.72 2.30
N TRP A 193 -8.87 3.17 2.69
CA TRP A 193 -9.94 3.53 1.76
C TRP A 193 -9.57 4.72 0.89
N ALA A 194 -8.99 5.78 1.45
CA ALA A 194 -8.55 6.94 0.69
C ALA A 194 -7.51 6.55 -0.37
N TYR A 195 -6.54 5.69 -0.02
CA TYR A 195 -5.55 5.18 -0.97
C TYR A 195 -6.18 4.30 -2.06
N THR A 196 -7.05 3.37 -1.69
CA THR A 196 -7.73 2.47 -2.62
C THR A 196 -8.61 3.27 -3.60
N LEU A 197 -9.46 4.15 -3.10
CA LEU A 197 -10.40 4.95 -3.90
C LEU A 197 -9.71 6.03 -4.74
N SER A 198 -8.49 6.47 -4.38
CA SER A 198 -7.71 7.43 -5.18
C SER A 198 -7.00 6.79 -6.39
N CYS A 199 -7.09 5.48 -6.59
CA CYS A 199 -6.39 4.77 -7.65
C CYS A 199 -6.95 5.09 -9.07
N HIS A 200 -6.08 5.03 -10.09
CA HIS A 200 -6.49 5.11 -11.50
C HIS A 200 -7.48 4.00 -11.89
N SER A 201 -7.37 2.81 -11.30
CA SER A 201 -8.34 1.72 -11.50
C SER A 201 -9.74 2.13 -11.05
N CYS A 202 -9.88 2.76 -9.88
CA CYS A 202 -11.15 3.26 -9.38
C CYS A 202 -11.71 4.37 -10.28
N ARG A 203 -10.84 5.29 -10.74
CA ARG A 203 -11.22 6.35 -11.70
C ARG A 203 -11.74 5.76 -13.01
N HIS A 204 -11.09 4.71 -13.52
CA HIS A 204 -11.51 3.99 -14.72
C HIS A 204 -12.85 3.27 -14.51
N ILE A 205 -13.11 2.68 -13.33
CA ILE A 205 -14.42 2.09 -13.03
C ILE A 205 -15.52 3.18 -13.05
N ALA A 206 -15.26 4.32 -12.38
CA ALA A 206 -16.23 5.40 -12.29
C ALA A 206 -16.59 6.02 -13.66
N GLY A 207 -15.58 6.38 -14.47
CA GLY A 207 -15.79 7.14 -15.72
C GLY A 207 -15.39 6.43 -17.02
N GLY A 208 -14.86 5.22 -16.96
CA GLY A 208 -14.36 4.50 -18.13
C GLY A 208 -15.46 4.14 -19.11
N ARG A 209 -15.10 4.17 -20.40
CA ARG A 209 -15.98 3.90 -21.56
C ARG A 209 -17.19 4.83 -21.71
N LEU A 210 -17.26 5.92 -20.95
CA LEU A 210 -18.29 6.93 -21.14
C LEU A 210 -18.01 7.76 -22.40
N LYS A 211 -19.01 7.86 -23.28
CA LYS A 211 -18.98 8.73 -24.47
C LYS A 211 -19.58 10.12 -24.21
N HIS A 212 -20.55 10.20 -23.29
CA HIS A 212 -21.24 11.45 -22.93
C HIS A 212 -21.40 11.55 -21.41
N PHE A 213 -20.80 12.57 -20.79
CA PHE A 213 -20.96 12.81 -19.35
C PHE A 213 -22.32 13.39 -18.98
N SER A 214 -22.95 14.17 -19.87
CA SER A 214 -24.30 14.73 -19.68
C SER A 214 -25.36 13.64 -19.50
N ALA A 215 -25.24 12.52 -20.20
CA ALA A 215 -26.16 11.37 -20.08
C ALA A 215 -25.89 10.49 -18.85
N HIS A 216 -24.77 10.70 -18.14
CA HIS A 216 -24.34 9.86 -17.01
C HIS A 216 -23.89 10.72 -15.81
N PRO A 217 -24.76 11.59 -15.26
CA PRO A 217 -24.37 12.59 -14.26
C PRO A 217 -23.80 11.99 -12.97
N ILE A 218 -24.32 10.84 -12.52
CA ILE A 218 -23.83 10.15 -11.32
C ILE A 218 -22.40 9.64 -11.53
N ARG A 219 -22.14 8.96 -12.64
CA ARG A 219 -20.80 8.45 -12.98
C ARG A 219 -19.80 9.59 -13.17
N TYR A 220 -20.22 10.70 -13.78
CA TYR A 220 -19.41 11.90 -13.89
C TYR A 220 -19.07 12.51 -12.52
N LYS A 221 -20.04 12.58 -11.60
CA LYS A 221 -19.82 13.06 -10.22
C LYS A 221 -18.82 12.18 -9.48
N LEU A 222 -19.00 10.85 -9.52
CA LEU A 222 -18.07 9.89 -8.91
C LEU A 222 -16.67 10.01 -9.51
N TRP A 223 -16.57 10.06 -10.84
CA TRP A 223 -15.30 10.25 -11.53
C TRP A 223 -14.63 11.56 -11.12
N THR A 224 -15.38 12.64 -10.94
CA THR A 224 -14.86 13.95 -10.49
C THR A 224 -14.30 13.87 -9.07
N VAL A 225 -15.02 13.23 -8.14
CA VAL A 225 -14.55 13.05 -6.75
C VAL A 225 -13.28 12.21 -6.72
N VAL A 226 -13.29 11.06 -7.41
CA VAL A 226 -12.12 10.18 -7.50
C VAL A 226 -10.95 10.89 -8.17
N SER A 227 -11.19 11.73 -9.19
CA SER A 227 -10.15 12.52 -9.85
C SER A 227 -9.47 13.52 -8.91
N LYS A 228 -10.23 14.14 -7.99
CA LYS A 228 -9.66 15.04 -6.96
C LYS A 228 -8.75 14.27 -6.00
N LEU A 229 -9.18 13.08 -5.57
CA LEU A 229 -8.36 12.22 -4.70
C LEU A 229 -7.13 11.68 -5.42
N ASN A 230 -7.25 11.32 -6.70
CA ASN A 230 -6.19 10.72 -7.50
C ASN A 230 -4.94 11.61 -7.64
N VAL A 231 -5.10 12.94 -7.68
CA VAL A 231 -3.96 13.87 -7.69
C VAL A 231 -3.08 13.72 -6.43
N ARG A 232 -3.65 13.26 -5.32
CA ARG A 232 -2.94 12.99 -4.05
C ARG A 232 -2.60 11.52 -3.85
N HIS A 233 -2.79 10.65 -4.84
CA HIS A 233 -2.59 9.20 -4.69
C HIS A 233 -1.18 8.83 -4.19
N MET A 234 -0.15 9.54 -4.67
CA MET A 234 1.22 9.37 -4.16
C MET A 234 1.34 9.70 -2.67
N GLN A 235 0.73 10.79 -2.20
CA GLN A 235 0.77 11.19 -0.79
C GLN A 235 0.05 10.15 0.07
N LEU A 236 -1.13 9.71 -0.38
CA LEU A 236 -1.92 8.68 0.29
C LEU A 236 -1.18 7.33 0.33
N ALA A 237 -0.38 7.00 -0.69
CA ALA A 237 0.45 5.80 -0.69
C ALA A 237 1.49 5.81 0.45
N TRP A 238 2.15 6.94 0.71
CA TRP A 238 3.10 7.08 1.82
C TRP A 238 2.41 7.13 3.17
N ILE A 239 1.32 7.89 3.28
CA ILE A 239 0.54 7.98 4.51
C ILE A 239 0.07 6.58 4.92
N THR A 240 -0.44 5.77 3.99
CA THR A 240 -0.85 4.40 4.33
C THR A 240 0.29 3.48 4.73
N LEU A 241 1.51 3.63 4.18
CA LEU A 241 2.66 2.88 4.69
C LEU A 241 2.94 3.25 6.15
N GLY A 242 2.94 4.56 6.45
CA GLY A 242 3.16 5.08 7.79
C GLY A 242 2.08 4.67 8.78
N THR A 243 0.80 4.81 8.43
CA THR A 243 -0.31 4.42 9.32
C THR A 243 -0.35 2.92 9.54
N LEU A 244 -0.08 2.09 8.52
CA LEU A 244 -0.01 0.64 8.71
C LEU A 244 1.08 0.25 9.72
N MET A 245 2.29 0.81 9.57
CA MET A 245 3.38 0.57 10.52
C MET A 245 3.03 1.08 11.93
N LEU A 246 2.43 2.27 12.02
CA LEU A 246 2.07 2.86 13.31
C LEU A 246 0.99 2.04 14.01
N THR A 247 -0.05 1.61 13.29
CA THR A 247 -1.12 0.78 13.83
C THR A 247 -0.58 -0.57 14.30
N ASP A 248 0.23 -1.24 13.48
CA ASP A 248 0.85 -2.50 13.88
C ASP A 248 1.77 -2.34 15.09
N LEU A 249 2.60 -1.30 15.10
CA LEU A 249 3.50 -1.01 16.22
C LEU A 249 2.70 -0.74 17.50
N TYR A 250 1.64 0.06 17.41
CA TYR A 250 0.81 0.36 18.57
C TYR A 250 0.18 -0.90 19.16
N VAL A 251 -0.48 -1.70 18.30
CA VAL A 251 -1.09 -2.97 18.72
C VAL A 251 -0.03 -3.91 19.29
N MET A 252 1.17 -3.96 18.70
CA MET A 252 2.28 -4.77 19.21
C MET A 252 2.72 -4.34 20.61
N LEU A 253 2.86 -3.04 20.86
CA LEU A 253 3.28 -2.52 22.17
C LEU A 253 2.22 -2.74 23.25
N VAL A 254 0.93 -2.64 22.90
CA VAL A 254 -0.16 -2.97 23.82
C VAL A 254 -0.21 -4.48 24.08
N ALA A 255 -0.14 -5.29 23.02
CA ALA A 255 -0.21 -6.76 23.12
C ALA A 255 1.01 -7.37 23.83
N SER A 256 2.17 -6.70 23.82
CA SER A 256 3.34 -7.12 24.59
C SER A 256 3.32 -6.66 26.05
N GLY A 257 2.36 -5.81 26.43
CA GLY A 257 2.29 -5.18 27.75
C GLY A 257 3.34 -4.08 27.97
N PHE A 258 4.02 -3.61 26.93
CA PHE A 258 5.00 -2.53 27.04
C PHE A 258 4.35 -1.17 27.32
N ILE A 259 3.15 -0.95 26.77
CA ILE A 259 2.28 0.18 27.10
C ILE A 259 0.86 -0.34 27.41
N SER A 260 0.10 0.42 28.18
CA SER A 260 -1.34 0.25 28.28
C SER A 260 -2.06 1.01 27.17
N ASP A 261 -3.24 0.52 26.76
CA ASP A 261 -4.13 1.29 25.88
C ASP A 261 -4.69 2.48 26.66
N LEU A 262 -4.64 3.67 26.06
CA LEU A 262 -5.23 4.87 26.67
C LEU A 262 -6.75 4.81 26.48
N ARG A 263 -7.49 4.52 27.56
CA ARG A 263 -8.94 4.35 27.53
C ARG A 263 -9.66 5.69 27.69
N PHE A 264 -10.72 5.87 26.91
CA PHE A 264 -11.66 6.98 27.03
C PHE A 264 -12.97 6.55 27.69
N VAL A 265 -13.42 5.32 27.38
CA VAL A 265 -14.58 4.63 27.94
C VAL A 265 -14.28 3.13 28.06
#